data_AF-A0A7S4Q9K6-F1
#
_entry.id   AF-A0A7S4Q9K6-F1
#
_cell.length_a   1.000
_cell.length_b   1.000
_cell.length_c   1.000
_cell.angle_alpha   90.00
_cell.angle_beta   90.00
_cell.angle_gamma   90.00
#
_symmetry.space_group_name_H-M   'P 1'
#
loop_
_entity.id
_entity.type
_entity.pdbx_description
1 polymer ?
#
loop_
_entity_poly.entity_id
_entity_poly.type
_entity_poly.pdbx_seq_one_letter_code
_entity_poly.pdbx_strand_id
1 'polypeptide(L)'
;PASGNSEPACAASQYRAAARVLDCSAGTHTFAMSLTGGETSTIASFPAGASGIRLEIYFADMDLRLVNDQTMDCVVGRGCLHQTACSNSADRCIQYEGLQIYFNGVGGSSHLIEVSGDLPGPFSLVAAARASGTA
;
A
#
# COMPACT_ATOMS: atom_id res chain seq x y z
N PRO A 1 -28.61 10.85 0.85
CA PRO A 1 -28.65 10.79 -0.63
C PRO A 1 -27.48 9.94 -1.16
N ALA A 2 -27.81 8.75 -1.66
CA ALA A 2 -26.85 7.84 -2.28
C ALA A 2 -26.38 8.43 -3.64
N SER A 3 -25.08 8.66 -3.78
CA SER A 3 -24.47 8.97 -5.07
C SER A 3 -23.55 7.80 -5.43
N GLY A 4 -24.12 6.81 -6.11
CA GLY A 4 -23.36 5.73 -6.73
C GLY A 4 -22.56 6.32 -7.89
N ASN A 5 -21.28 6.61 -7.65
CA ASN A 5 -20.33 6.93 -8.70
C ASN A 5 -19.96 5.63 -9.44
N SER A 6 -20.77 5.24 -10.42
CA SER A 6 -20.38 4.24 -11.40
C SER A 6 -19.32 4.85 -12.31
N GLU A 7 -18.06 4.81 -11.90
CA GLU A 7 -16.98 5.35 -12.70
C GLU A 7 -16.85 4.57 -14.02
N PRO A 8 -16.64 5.25 -15.16
CA PRO A 8 -16.60 4.61 -16.49
C PRO A 8 -15.48 3.57 -16.57
N ALA A 9 -15.77 2.43 -17.21
CA ALA A 9 -14.79 1.38 -17.46
C ALA A 9 -13.69 1.88 -18.42
N CYS A 10 -12.45 1.47 -18.20
CA CYS A 10 -11.34 1.78 -19.10
C CYS A 10 -11.50 1.08 -20.45
N ALA A 11 -10.95 1.66 -21.52
CA ALA A 11 -10.87 0.96 -22.80
C ALA A 11 -9.95 -0.27 -22.71
N ALA A 12 -10.01 -1.17 -23.70
CA ALA A 12 -9.07 -2.29 -23.78
C ALA A 12 -7.61 -1.78 -23.72
N SER A 13 -6.78 -2.39 -22.89
CA SER A 13 -5.39 -1.98 -22.62
C SER A 13 -5.22 -0.61 -21.97
N GLN A 14 -6.29 -0.02 -21.44
CA GLN A 14 -6.22 1.12 -20.52
C GLN A 14 -6.54 0.65 -19.11
N TYR A 15 -5.82 1.21 -18.13
CA TYR A 15 -6.02 0.89 -16.73
C TYR A 15 -6.29 2.17 -15.95
N ARG A 16 -7.01 2.04 -14.83
CA ARG A 16 -7.24 3.18 -13.94
C ARG A 16 -5.91 3.52 -13.26
N ALA A 17 -5.35 4.68 -13.62
CA ALA A 17 -4.12 5.21 -13.02
C ALA A 17 -4.35 6.02 -11.74
N ALA A 18 -5.61 6.24 -11.33
CA ALA A 18 -5.94 7.07 -10.17
C ALA A 18 -5.91 6.26 -8.87
N ALA A 19 -5.08 6.68 -7.91
CA ALA A 19 -5.11 6.20 -6.54
C ALA A 19 -6.51 6.36 -5.93
N ARG A 20 -6.95 5.39 -5.14
CA ARG A 20 -8.18 5.56 -4.36
C ARG A 20 -7.81 6.23 -3.04
N VAL A 21 -8.38 7.41 -2.83
CA VAL A 21 -8.33 8.08 -1.53
C VAL A 21 -9.28 7.32 -0.62
N LEU A 22 -8.75 6.66 0.40
CA LEU A 22 -9.57 6.10 1.46
C LEU A 22 -10.03 7.30 2.30
N ASP A 23 -11.33 7.58 2.27
CA ASP A 23 -11.89 8.63 3.12
C ASP A 23 -11.75 8.25 4.60
N CYS A 24 -11.77 9.22 5.51
CA CYS A 24 -11.51 9.03 6.93
C CYS A 24 -12.58 8.19 7.66
N SER A 25 -13.46 7.48 6.94
CA SER A 25 -14.39 6.52 7.50
C SER A 25 -13.62 5.24 7.85
N ALA A 26 -13.76 4.76 9.08
CA ALA A 26 -13.35 3.39 9.38
C ALA A 26 -14.14 2.42 8.47
N GLY A 27 -13.44 1.73 7.56
CA GLY A 27 -14.07 0.88 6.56
C GLY A 27 -13.11 -0.15 5.98
N THR A 28 -13.65 -1.32 5.66
CA THR A 28 -12.91 -2.36 4.93
C THR A 28 -13.28 -2.26 3.46
N HIS A 29 -12.27 -2.08 2.60
CA HIS A 29 -12.45 -2.03 1.15
C HIS A 29 -11.70 -3.17 0.48
N THR A 30 -12.38 -3.88 -0.41
CA THR A 30 -11.77 -4.88 -1.30
C THR A 30 -11.96 -4.43 -2.73
N PHE A 31 -10.89 -4.40 -3.51
CA PHE A 31 -10.94 -4.11 -4.94
C PHE A 31 -9.96 -4.98 -5.69
N ALA A 32 -10.24 -5.21 -6.97
CA ALA A 32 -9.33 -5.86 -7.89
C ALA A 32 -8.54 -4.81 -8.65
N MET A 33 -7.23 -5.03 -8.80
CA MET A 33 -6.39 -4.23 -9.66
C MET A 33 -5.54 -5.16 -10.54
N SER A 34 -5.33 -4.77 -11.79
CA SER A 34 -4.39 -5.41 -12.69
C SER A 34 -3.19 -4.49 -12.85
N LEU A 35 -2.00 -5.04 -12.68
CA LEU A 35 -0.74 -4.33 -12.84
C LEU A 35 0.09 -5.02 -13.90
N THR A 36 0.67 -4.26 -14.81
CA THR A 36 1.61 -4.79 -15.79
C THR A 36 2.95 -5.03 -15.12
N GLY A 37 3.70 -6.01 -15.62
CA GLY A 37 5.06 -6.27 -15.17
C GLY A 37 5.95 -5.02 -15.18
N GLY A 38 6.56 -4.69 -14.05
CA GLY A 38 7.42 -3.50 -13.92
C GLY A 38 6.68 -2.20 -13.61
N GLU A 39 5.35 -2.20 -13.55
CA GLU A 39 4.59 -1.04 -13.12
C GLU A 39 4.53 -0.93 -11.59
N THR A 40 4.60 0.32 -11.13
CA THR A 40 4.27 0.72 -9.76
C THR A 40 2.96 1.50 -9.78
N SER A 41 2.05 1.20 -8.85
CA SER A 41 0.79 1.91 -8.72
C SER A 41 0.50 2.22 -7.26
N THR A 42 0.07 3.45 -7.00
CA THR A 42 -0.43 3.86 -5.70
C THR A 42 -1.82 3.28 -5.50
N ILE A 43 -1.96 2.43 -4.48
CA ILE A 43 -3.21 1.72 -4.18
C ILE A 43 -4.07 2.43 -3.17
N ALA A 44 -3.43 3.12 -2.22
CA ALA A 44 -4.09 3.92 -1.21
C ALA A 44 -3.21 5.11 -0.88
N SER A 45 -3.85 6.24 -0.59
CA SER A 45 -3.19 7.41 -0.01
C SER A 45 -3.90 7.76 1.28
N PHE A 46 -3.11 8.12 2.29
CA PHE A 46 -3.54 8.41 3.65
C PHE A 46 -3.15 9.85 3.98
N PRO A 47 -4.09 10.70 4.41
CA PRO A 47 -3.76 12.03 4.87
C PRO A 47 -3.02 11.98 6.22
N ALA A 48 -2.37 13.09 6.58
CA ALA A 48 -1.84 13.28 7.92
C ALA A 48 -2.95 13.10 8.97
N GLY A 49 -2.61 12.49 10.10
CA GLY A 49 -3.55 12.17 11.17
C GLY A 49 -4.37 10.89 10.96
N ALA A 50 -4.24 10.19 9.83
CA ALA A 50 -4.80 8.85 9.70
C ALA A 50 -4.08 7.88 10.67
N SER A 51 -4.81 6.92 11.23
CA SER A 51 -4.26 5.95 12.18
C SER A 51 -4.98 4.60 12.10
N GLY A 52 -4.40 3.59 12.76
CA GLY A 52 -4.96 2.23 12.76
C GLY A 52 -4.91 1.54 11.39
N ILE A 53 -3.89 1.86 10.61
CA ILE A 53 -3.77 1.43 9.22
C ILE A 53 -3.29 -0.02 9.19
N ARG A 54 -4.09 -0.90 8.58
CA ARG A 54 -3.73 -2.31 8.30
C ARG A 54 -4.02 -2.61 6.83
N LEU A 55 -3.00 -3.00 6.08
CA LEU A 55 -3.15 -3.41 4.69
C LEU A 55 -2.58 -4.79 4.48
N GLU A 56 -3.41 -5.66 3.93
CA GLU A 56 -3.08 -7.04 3.64
C GLU A 56 -3.41 -7.32 2.17
N ILE A 57 -2.41 -7.80 1.43
CA ILE A 57 -2.52 -8.14 0.01
C ILE A 57 -2.20 -9.61 -0.16
N TYR A 58 -3.04 -10.33 -0.90
CA TYR A 58 -2.88 -11.76 -1.19
C TYR A 58 -2.53 -11.99 -2.66
N PHE A 59 -1.27 -11.76 -3.05
CA PHE A 59 -0.78 -12.07 -4.41
C PHE A 59 0.72 -12.40 -4.37
N ALA A 60 1.12 -13.43 -5.12
CA ALA A 60 2.48 -13.99 -5.07
C ALA A 60 3.56 -13.12 -5.74
N ASP A 61 3.18 -12.21 -6.64
CA ASP A 61 4.12 -11.50 -7.52
C ASP A 61 4.07 -9.97 -7.38
N MET A 62 3.57 -9.46 -6.27
CA MET A 62 3.52 -8.02 -6.01
C MET A 62 4.33 -7.66 -4.78
N ASP A 63 5.27 -6.71 -4.89
CA ASP A 63 5.86 -6.10 -3.71
C ASP A 63 4.96 -4.98 -3.20
N LEU A 64 4.88 -4.84 -1.88
CA LEU A 64 4.20 -3.74 -1.21
C LEU A 64 5.22 -2.75 -0.64
N ARG A 65 4.91 -1.46 -0.75
CA ARG A 65 5.71 -0.36 -0.20
C ARG A 65 4.85 0.65 0.54
N LEU A 66 5.39 1.20 1.63
CA LEU A 66 4.87 2.37 2.31
C LEU A 66 5.80 3.56 2.03
N VAL A 67 5.25 4.65 1.48
CA VAL A 67 5.98 5.84 1.05
C VAL A 67 5.48 7.06 1.82
N ASN A 68 6.39 7.87 2.35
CA ASN A 68 6.08 9.20 2.88
C ASN A 68 6.02 10.17 1.69
N ASP A 69 4.84 10.70 1.39
CA ASP A 69 4.64 11.53 0.18
C ASP A 69 5.23 12.94 0.32
N GLN A 70 5.53 13.36 1.55
CA GLN A 70 6.13 14.66 1.80
C GLN A 70 7.65 14.64 1.59
N THR A 71 8.32 13.57 2.05
CA THR A 71 9.78 13.42 1.90
C THR A 71 10.18 12.58 0.69
N MET A 72 9.22 11.88 0.08
CA MET A 72 9.42 10.85 -0.94
C MET A 72 10.22 9.64 -0.46
N ASP A 73 10.33 9.44 0.86
CA ASP A 73 11.02 8.29 1.42
C ASP A 73 10.21 7.02 1.22
N CYS A 74 10.82 5.98 0.64
CA CYS A 74 10.28 4.65 0.77
C CYS A 74 10.65 4.09 2.14
N VAL A 75 9.68 4.04 3.05
CA VAL A 75 9.89 3.63 4.44
C VAL A 75 10.02 2.12 4.53
N VAL A 76 9.04 1.38 4.03
CA VAL A 76 8.99 -0.08 4.17
C VAL A 76 8.70 -0.73 2.83
N GLY A 77 9.31 -1.89 2.58
CA GLY A 77 9.10 -2.68 1.37
C GLY A 77 10.40 -2.97 0.63
N ARG A 78 10.31 -3.57 -0.56
CA ARG A 78 11.50 -3.87 -1.35
C ARG A 78 12.15 -2.59 -1.88
N GLY A 79 13.47 -2.47 -1.69
CA GLY A 79 14.24 -1.29 -2.11
C GLY A 79 14.03 -0.07 -1.21
N CYS A 80 13.38 -0.24 -0.06
CA CYS A 80 13.06 0.81 0.89
C CYS A 80 14.05 0.82 2.06
N LEU A 81 13.92 1.82 2.93
CA LEU A 81 14.76 1.98 4.13
C LEU A 81 14.69 0.72 5.02
N HIS A 82 13.50 0.12 5.13
CA HIS A 82 13.25 -1.09 5.90
C HIS A 82 12.69 -2.21 4.99
N GLN A 83 13.50 -3.25 4.77
CA GLN A 83 13.13 -4.39 3.90
C GLN A 83 12.97 -5.71 4.67
N THR A 84 13.48 -5.76 5.89
CA THR A 84 13.47 -6.98 6.71
C THR A 84 12.13 -7.12 7.41
N ALA A 85 11.60 -8.35 7.44
CA ALA A 85 10.40 -8.67 8.17
C ALA A 85 10.60 -8.48 9.69
N CYS A 86 9.57 -8.03 10.37
CA CYS A 86 9.47 -8.18 11.82
C CYS A 86 9.13 -9.63 12.17
N SER A 87 9.64 -10.10 13.31
CA SER A 87 9.41 -11.47 13.79
C SER A 87 7.93 -11.78 14.06
N ASN A 88 7.17 -10.80 14.56
CA ASN A 88 5.74 -10.89 14.76
C ASN A 88 5.11 -9.47 14.76
N SER A 89 3.77 -9.41 14.70
CA SER A 89 3.03 -8.15 14.64
C SER A 89 2.94 -7.39 15.97
N ALA A 90 3.16 -8.05 17.10
CA ALA A 90 3.17 -7.39 18.40
C ALA A 90 4.44 -6.53 18.59
N ASP A 91 5.56 -6.95 18.00
CA ASP A 91 6.85 -6.30 18.19
C ASP A 91 6.99 -4.96 17.45
N ARG A 92 6.19 -4.72 16.39
CA ARG A 92 6.21 -3.50 15.53
C ARG A 92 7.63 -2.92 15.40
N CYS A 93 8.52 -3.77 14.89
CA CYS A 93 9.97 -3.60 15.02
C CYS A 93 10.55 -2.41 14.24
N ILE A 94 9.78 -1.80 13.33
CA ILE A 94 10.20 -0.66 12.53
C ILE A 94 9.68 0.62 13.17
N GLN A 95 10.60 1.56 13.43
CA GLN A 95 10.30 2.88 13.96
C GLN A 95 10.63 3.94 12.91
N TYR A 96 9.65 4.77 12.53
CA TYR A 96 9.84 5.84 11.56
C TYR A 96 9.01 7.06 11.94
N GLU A 97 9.65 8.20 12.21
CA GLU A 97 8.97 9.45 12.59
C GLU A 97 7.92 9.30 13.72
N GLY A 98 8.19 8.42 14.69
CA GLY A 98 7.27 8.14 15.81
C GLY A 98 6.19 7.08 15.51
N LEU A 99 6.10 6.59 14.27
CA LEU A 99 5.25 5.48 13.87
C LEU A 99 5.88 4.14 14.28
N GLN A 100 5.04 3.22 14.76
CA GLN A 100 5.43 1.82 14.99
C GLN A 100 4.84 0.95 13.89
N ILE A 101 5.70 0.36 13.07
CA ILE A 101 5.31 -0.35 11.85
C ILE A 101 5.65 -1.83 11.99
N TYR A 102 4.67 -2.67 11.67
CA TYR A 102 4.89 -4.09 11.42
C TYR A 102 4.92 -4.35 9.92
N PHE A 103 5.89 -5.14 9.49
CA PHE A 103 6.04 -5.60 8.11
C PHE A 103 6.38 -7.09 8.10
N ASN A 104 5.64 -7.88 7.33
CA ASN A 104 5.89 -9.33 7.25
C ASN A 104 6.97 -9.74 6.22
N GLY A 105 7.60 -8.76 5.53
CA GLY A 105 8.71 -9.01 4.62
C GLY A 105 8.34 -9.01 3.14
N VAL A 106 9.38 -9.21 2.32
CA VAL A 106 9.30 -9.33 0.86
C VAL A 106 9.46 -10.79 0.45
N GLY A 107 8.58 -11.31 -0.42
CA GLY A 107 8.56 -12.72 -0.83
C GLY A 107 7.67 -13.60 0.06
N GLY A 108 6.44 -13.80 -0.37
CA GLY A 108 5.43 -14.67 0.25
C GLY A 108 4.13 -14.65 -0.55
N SER A 109 3.15 -15.47 -0.17
CA SER A 109 1.81 -15.42 -0.77
C SER A 109 0.95 -14.26 -0.24
N SER A 110 1.41 -13.57 0.80
CA SER A 110 0.79 -12.37 1.34
C SER A 110 1.80 -11.32 1.81
N HIS A 111 1.41 -10.06 1.66
CA HIS A 111 2.13 -8.90 2.16
C HIS A 111 1.24 -8.14 3.15
N LEU A 112 1.81 -7.82 4.31
CA LEU A 112 1.12 -7.15 5.40
C LEU A 112 1.98 -6.00 5.93
N ILE A 113 1.38 -4.81 5.93
CA ILE A 113 1.90 -3.63 6.62
C ILE A 113 0.84 -3.17 7.62
N GLU A 114 1.24 -3.03 8.88
CA GLU A 114 0.41 -2.40 9.90
C GLU A 114 1.14 -1.20 10.49
N VAL A 115 0.46 -0.05 10.53
CA VAL A 115 1.00 1.19 11.11
C VAL A 115 0.18 1.55 12.34
N SER A 116 0.88 1.74 13.46
CA SER A 116 0.32 2.23 14.71
C SER A 116 0.81 3.64 15.00
N GLY A 117 -0.10 4.49 15.47
CA GLY A 117 0.10 5.93 15.66
C GLY A 117 -0.60 6.76 14.58
N ASP A 118 -0.62 8.07 14.81
CA ASP A 118 -1.13 9.05 13.85
C ASP A 118 -0.03 9.37 12.83
N LEU A 119 -0.37 9.33 11.53
CA LEU A 119 0.57 9.68 10.49
C LEU A 119 1.03 11.15 10.63
N PRO A 120 2.35 11.43 10.72
CA PRO A 120 2.85 12.80 10.87
C PRO A 120 2.69 13.64 9.59
N GLY A 121 2.43 12.99 8.45
CA GLY A 121 2.28 13.60 7.13
C GLY A 121 1.47 12.70 6.21
N PRO A 122 1.34 13.04 4.91
CA PRO A 122 0.70 12.18 3.92
C PRO A 122 1.58 10.96 3.60
N PHE A 123 0.95 9.79 3.51
CA PHE A 123 1.62 8.54 3.10
C PHE A 123 0.84 7.86 1.98
N SER A 124 1.56 7.19 1.10
CA SER A 124 0.99 6.34 0.07
C SER A 124 1.43 4.90 0.22
N LEU A 125 0.49 4.00 -0.02
CA LEU A 125 0.77 2.60 -0.25
C LEU A 125 1.00 2.39 -1.75
N VAL A 126 2.14 1.83 -2.10
CA VAL A 126 2.53 1.56 -3.49
C VAL A 126 2.70 0.07 -3.68
N ALA A 127 1.95 -0.50 -4.61
CA ALA A 127 2.18 -1.84 -5.13
C ALA A 127 3.12 -1.77 -6.33
N ALA A 128 4.09 -2.68 -6.37
CA ALA A 128 4.96 -2.87 -7.53
C ALA A 128 4.79 -4.30 -8.05
N ALA A 129 4.31 -4.46 -9.28
CA ALA A 129 4.17 -5.78 -9.88
C ALA A 129 5.51 -6.29 -10.40
N ARG A 130 5.86 -7.51 -9.99
CA ARG A 130 7.08 -8.22 -10.38
C ARG A 130 6.86 -9.17 -11.55
N ALA A 131 5.64 -9.26 -12.07
CA ALA A 131 5.31 -10.14 -13.17
C ALA A 131 6.30 -9.91 -14.33
N SER A 132 7.12 -10.90 -14.63
CA SER A 132 7.88 -10.95 -15.88
C SER A 132 7.18 -12.00 -16.73
N GLY A 133 6.22 -11.53 -17.54
CA GLY A 133 5.56 -12.34 -18.55
C GLY A 133 5.63 -11.58 -19.87
N THR A 134 6.27 -12.16 -20.87
CA THR A 134 6.08 -11.72 -22.25
C THR A 134 4.66 -12.06 -22.67
N ALA A 135 3.96 -11.11 -23.28
CA ALA A 135 2.68 -11.35 -23.94
C ALA A 135 2.79 -12.48 -24.98
#